data_AF-A0A258E7I9-F1
#
_entry.id   AF-A0A258E7I9-F1
#
_cell.length_a   1.000
_cell.length_b   1.000
_cell.length_c   1.000
_cell.angle_alpha   90.00
_cell.angle_beta   90.00
_cell.angle_gamma   90.00
#
_symmetry.space_group_name_H-M   'P 1'
#
loop_
_entity.id
_entity.type
_entity.pdbx_description
1 polymer ?
#
loop_
_entity_poly.entity_id
_entity_poly.type
_entity_poly.pdbx_seq_one_letter_code
_entity_poly.pdbx_strand_id
1 'polypeptide(L)' 'MLITRQDILSLKNLSTTKEPVAIDTIPVAFKNDFQLYFFGKTLFKKDNSLFAYPHDIKMWIRFMFNKYNG' A
#
# COMPACT_ATOMS: atom_id res chain seq x y z
N MET A 1 4.48 -16.16 -4.65
CA MET A 1 4.81 -14.95 -3.86
C MET A 1 5.00 -15.42 -2.43
N LEU A 2 6.16 -15.18 -1.81
CA LEU A 2 6.40 -15.57 -0.43
C LEU A 2 6.09 -14.35 0.46
N ILE A 3 4.91 -14.37 1.09
CA ILE A 3 4.47 -13.31 2.00
C ILE A 3 4.96 -13.70 3.40
N THR A 4 5.77 -12.83 4.00
CA THR A 4 6.29 -13.06 5.36
C THR A 4 5.34 -12.48 6.41
N ARG A 5 5.52 -12.90 7.67
CA ARG A 5 4.82 -12.27 8.80
C ARG A 5 5.10 -10.77 8.89
N GLN A 6 6.32 -10.34 8.52
CA GLN A 6 6.69 -8.93 8.53
C GLN A 6 5.90 -8.12 7.50
N ASP A 7 5.65 -8.70 6.31
CA ASP A 7 4.85 -8.06 5.27
C ASP A 7 3.40 -7.84 5.74
N ILE A 8 2.81 -8.83 6.41
CA ILE A 8 1.46 -8.73 7.00
C ILE A 8 1.40 -7.64 8.07
N LEU A 9 2.41 -7.56 8.94
CA LEU A 9 2.50 -6.51 9.96
C LEU A 9 2.61 -5.12 9.33
N SER A 10 3.39 -4.98 8.26
CA SER A 10 3.49 -3.72 7.50
C SER A 10 2.13 -3.31 6.93
N LEU A 11 1.37 -4.22 6.30
CA LEU A 11 0.02 -3.92 5.83
C LEU A 11 -0.92 -3.50 6.96
N LYS A 12 -0.84 -4.16 8.13
CA LYS A 12 -1.64 -3.79 9.29
C LYS A 12 -1.34 -2.37 9.76
N ASN A 13 -0.06 -1.98 9.81
CA ASN A 13 0.34 -0.62 10.18
C ASN A 13 -0.14 0.42 9.16
N LEU A 14 -0.03 0.11 7.87
CA LEU A 14 -0.53 0.99 6.82
C LEU A 14 -2.07 1.13 6.85
N SER A 15 -2.80 0.13 7.36
CA SER A 15 -4.27 0.15 7.43
C SER A 15 -4.82 1.21 8.39
N THR A 16 -4.01 1.64 9.35
CA THR A 16 -4.38 2.65 10.35
C THR A 16 -3.76 4.01 10.09
N THR A 17 -2.96 4.16 9.03
CA THR A 17 -2.26 5.42 8.73
C THR A 17 -3.24 6.58 8.56
N LYS A 18 -2.87 7.73 9.13
CA LYS A 18 -3.57 9.00 8.91
C LYS A 18 -2.75 9.95 8.03
N GLU A 19 -1.48 9.63 7.84
CA GLU A 19 -0.54 10.45 7.09
C GLU A 19 -0.31 9.85 5.70
N PRO A 20 0.02 10.70 4.71
CA PRO A 20 0.39 10.24 3.39
C PRO A 20 1.54 9.24 3.44
N VAL A 21 1.43 8.19 2.64
CA VAL A 21 2.38 7.08 2.65
C VAL A 21 3.32 7.23 1.46
N ALA A 22 4.61 7.32 1.73
CA ALA A 22 5.61 7.29 0.67
C ALA A 22 5.58 5.91 -0.02
N ILE A 23 5.54 5.90 -1.35
CA ILE A 23 5.41 4.65 -2.13
C ILE A 23 6.59 3.71 -1.88
N ASP A 24 7.76 4.24 -1.55
CA ASP A 24 8.96 3.47 -1.27
C ASP A 24 8.86 2.66 0.04
N THR A 25 7.89 2.97 0.90
CA THR A 25 7.63 2.22 2.15
C THR A 25 6.73 1.00 1.96
N ILE A 26 6.16 0.82 0.76
CA ILE A 26 5.33 -0.34 0.44
C ILE A 26 6.22 -1.59 0.37
N PRO A 27 5.88 -2.68 1.10
CA PRO A 27 6.68 -3.90 1.08
C PRO A 27 6.84 -4.45 -0.34
N VAL A 28 8.05 -4.92 -0.67
CA VAL A 28 8.37 -5.47 -1.99
C VAL A 28 7.41 -6.58 -2.39
N ALA A 29 7.00 -7.41 -1.42
CA ALA A 29 6.02 -8.48 -1.62
C ALA A 29 4.71 -7.99 -2.26
N PHE A 30 4.28 -6.75 -1.98
CA PHE A 30 3.02 -6.20 -2.48
C PHE A 30 3.19 -5.14 -3.57
N LYS A 31 4.42 -4.88 -4.03
CA LYS A 31 4.71 -3.76 -4.93
C LYS A 31 3.99 -3.89 -6.28
N ASN A 32 3.92 -5.09 -6.83
CA ASN A 32 3.20 -5.34 -8.09
C ASN A 32 1.68 -5.15 -7.92
N ASP A 33 1.09 -5.68 -6.85
CA ASP A 33 -0.33 -5.49 -6.55
C ASP A 33 -0.66 -4.01 -6.29
N PHE A 34 0.23 -3.30 -5.60
CA PHE A 34 0.13 -1.86 -5.37
C PHE A 34 0.12 -1.09 -6.69
N GLN A 35 1.08 -1.35 -7.58
CA GLN A 35 1.16 -0.69 -8.88
C GLN A 35 -0.09 -0.93 -9.73
N LEU A 36 -0.62 -2.16 -9.73
CA LEU A 36 -1.86 -2.48 -10.45
C LEU A 36 -3.06 -1.73 -9.86
N TYR A 37 -3.19 -1.67 -8.54
CA TYR A 37 -4.30 -0.97 -7.87
C TYR A 37 -4.21 0.55 -8.05
N PHE A 38 -3.01 1.11 -8.01
CA PHE A 38 -2.76 2.54 -8.16
C PHE A 38 -2.58 2.98 -9.61
N PHE A 39 -2.69 2.08 -10.58
CA PHE A 39 -2.66 2.44 -11.99
C PHE A 39 -3.82 3.41 -12.32
N GLY A 40 -3.47 4.62 -12.77
CA GLY A 40 -4.44 5.69 -13.05
C GLY A 40 -4.97 6.43 -11.82
N LYS A 41 -4.54 6.09 -10.60
CA LYS A 41 -4.87 6.86 -9.38
C LYS A 41 -3.92 8.04 -9.20
N THR A 42 -4.43 9.12 -8.63
CA THR A 42 -3.64 10.31 -8.32
C THR A 42 -2.70 10.04 -7.15
N LEU A 43 -1.41 10.17 -7.42
CA LEU A 43 -0.34 10.24 -6.44
C LEU A 43 0.15 11.68 -6.38
N PHE A 44 0.60 12.14 -5.23
CA PHE A 44 1.16 13.48 -5.13
C PHE A 44 2.67 13.42 -4.86
N LYS A 45 3.40 14.37 -5.44
CA LYS A 45 4.84 14.49 -5.29
C LYS A 45 5.16 15.54 -4.23
N LYS A 46 6.04 15.22 -3.28
CA LYS A 46 6.55 16.14 -2.27
C LYS A 46 8.03 15.83 -2.02
N ASP A 47 8.88 16.85 -2.01
CA ASP A 47 10.33 16.72 -1.70
C ASP A 47 11.03 15.61 -2.50
N ASN A 48 10.70 15.53 -3.79
CA ASN A 48 11.17 14.52 -4.74
C ASN A 48 10.68 13.07 -4.51
N SER A 49 9.83 12.84 -3.52
CA SER A 49 9.21 11.54 -3.24
C SER A 49 7.73 11.52 -3.66
N LEU A 50 7.24 10.34 -4.04
CA LEU A 50 5.84 10.12 -4.36
C LEU A 50 5.09 9.56 -3.14
N PHE A 51 3.91 10.11 -2.90
CA PHE A 51 3.05 9.75 -1.78
C PHE A 51 1.66 9.36 -2.27
N ALA A 52 1.11 8.35 -1.60
CA ALA A 52 -0.27 7.94 -1.73
C ALA A 52 -1.11 8.52 -0.59
N TYR A 53 -2.36 8.86 -0.89
CA TYR A 53 -3.29 9.35 0.11
C TYR A 53 -3.64 8.25 1.13
N PRO A 54 -3.77 8.58 2.43
CA PRO A 54 -4.14 7.60 3.45
C PRO A 54 -5.43 6.86 3.14
N HIS A 55 -6.39 7.55 2.51
CA HIS A 55 -7.68 7.00 2.13
C HIS A 55 -7.55 5.90 1.06
N ASP A 56 -6.79 6.16 0.00
CA ASP A 56 -6.53 5.16 -1.05
C ASP A 56 -5.74 3.97 -0.53
N ILE A 57 -4.75 4.20 0.33
CA ILE A 57 -3.98 3.14 1.00
C ILE A 57 -4.90 2.21 1.79
N LYS A 58 -5.85 2.76 2.56
CA LYS A 58 -6.81 1.95 3.33
C LYS A 58 -7.70 1.10 2.44
N MET A 59 -8.17 1.66 1.32
CA MET A 59 -8.97 0.90 0.36
C MET A 59 -8.17 -0.20 -0.31
N TRP A 60 -6.93 0.10 -0.72
CA TRP A 60 -6.01 -0.88 -1.27
C TRP A 60 -5.79 -2.04 -0.29
N ILE A 61 -5.51 -1.75 0.98
CA ILE A 61 -5.28 -2.79 1.99
C ILE A 61 -6.53 -3.65 2.21
N ARG A 62 -7.73 -3.07 2.21
CA ARG A 62 -8.98 -3.85 2.25
C ARG A 62 -9.12 -4.77 1.04
N PHE A 63 -8.78 -4.30 -0.16
CA PHE A 63 -8.75 -5.13 -1.36
C PHE A 63 -7.75 -6.28 -1.23
N MET A 64 -6.56 -6.01 -0.68
CA MET A 64 -5.54 -7.02 -0.44
C MET A 64 -6.02 -8.07 0.57
N PHE A 65 -6.60 -7.67 1.71
CA PHE A 65 -7.17 -8.64 2.66
C PHE A 65 -8.24 -9.52 2.03
N ASN A 66 -9.12 -8.97 1.21
CA ASN A 66 -10.13 -9.77 0.50
C ASN A 66 -9.50 -10.74 -0.52
N LYS A 67 -8.42 -10.32 -1.20
CA LYS A 67 -7.72 -11.15 -2.19
C LYS A 67 -6.95 -12.32 -1.56
N TYR A 68 -6.36 -12.14 -0.38
CA TYR A 68 -5.52 -13.14 0.28
C TYR A 68 -6.24 -13.96 1.37
N ASN A 69 -7.45 -13.56 1.78
CA ASN A 69 -8.32 -14.37 2.65
C ASN A 69 -9.23 -15.33 1.84
N GLY A 70 -9.06 -15.41 0.52
CA GLY A 70 -9.79 -16.32 -0.37
C GLY A 70 -9.19 -17.71 -0.43
#